data_AF-A0A2T0TFU5-F1
#
_entry.id   AF-A0A2T0TFU5-F1
#
_cell.length_a   1.000
_cell.length_b   1.000
_cell.length_c   1.000
_cell.angle_alpha   90.00
_cell.angle_beta   90.00
_cell.angle_gamma   90.00
#
_symmetry.space_group_name_H-M   'P 1'
#
loop_
_entity.id
_entity.type
_entity.pdbx_description
1 polymer ?
#
loop_
_entity_poly.entity_id
_entity_poly.type
_entity_poly.pdbx_seq_one_letter_code
_entity_poly.pdbx_strand_id
1 'polypeptide(L)'
;MDDAQLLALLSQRGTVPYPGTWSTAPLPLLPHHNCTVIARDDGISTLAVDRQTGHVHLYMDDDTEPHLVNSDIPSLIACSLVYERASAEVDAMEDRDDYPDDDDDDEDVMARADAFTEALMAELRSIDAPAVTDPESLWSTAAEELGYAIPV
;
A
#
# COMPACT_ATOMS: atom_id res chain seq x y z
N MET A 1 -8.19 21.76 -0.86
CA MET A 1 -8.38 20.80 -1.96
C MET A 1 -9.84 20.41 -2.01
N ASP A 2 -10.48 20.52 -3.17
CA ASP A 2 -11.86 20.06 -3.37
C ASP A 2 -11.91 18.60 -3.87
N ASP A 3 -13.11 18.03 -4.00
CA ASP A 3 -13.33 16.65 -4.44
C ASP A 3 -12.77 16.38 -5.84
N ALA A 4 -12.92 17.35 -6.76
CA ALA A 4 -12.48 17.20 -8.14
C ALA A 4 -10.94 17.16 -8.21
N GLN A 5 -10.28 18.05 -7.47
CA GLN A 5 -8.82 18.06 -7.34
C GLN A 5 -8.30 16.77 -6.70
N LEU A 6 -8.94 16.32 -5.61
CA LEU A 6 -8.57 15.09 -4.91
C LEU A 6 -8.71 13.87 -5.81
N LEU A 7 -9.84 13.72 -6.50
CA LEU A 7 -10.06 12.61 -7.43
C LEU A 7 -9.11 12.65 -8.64
N ALA A 8 -8.76 13.84 -9.15
CA ALA A 8 -7.80 13.99 -10.24
C ALA A 8 -6.36 13.61 -9.84
N LEU A 9 -5.99 13.80 -8.57
CA LEU A 9 -4.73 13.29 -8.04
C LEU A 9 -4.81 11.77 -7.86
N LEU A 10 -5.85 11.28 -7.18
CA LEU A 10 -6.02 9.86 -6.92
C LEU A 10 -6.16 9.02 -8.19
N SER A 11 -6.61 9.59 -9.32
CA SER A 11 -6.64 8.86 -10.60
C SER A 11 -5.25 8.55 -11.17
N GLN A 12 -4.18 9.12 -10.61
CA GLN A 12 -2.80 8.86 -11.01
C GLN A 12 -2.11 7.78 -10.18
N ARG A 13 -2.80 7.23 -9.16
CA ARG A 13 -2.28 6.13 -8.34
C ARG A 13 -2.07 4.86 -9.16
N GLY A 14 -1.04 4.10 -8.81
CA GLY A 14 -0.93 2.68 -9.14
C GLY A 14 -1.76 1.83 -8.16
N THR A 15 -1.43 0.54 -8.07
CA THR A 15 -2.03 -0.38 -7.10
C THR A 15 -1.71 0.03 -5.67
N VAL A 16 -2.76 0.22 -4.87
CA VAL A 16 -2.65 0.32 -3.42
C VAL A 16 -3.15 -1.02 -2.85
N PRO A 17 -2.41 -1.67 -1.94
CA PRO A 17 -2.75 -2.97 -1.36
C PRO A 17 -3.87 -2.84 -0.31
N TYR A 18 -4.97 -2.21 -0.71
CA TYR A 18 -6.16 -2.00 0.10
C TYR A 18 -7.34 -2.74 -0.53
N PRO A 19 -7.98 -3.69 0.18
CA PRO A 19 -9.01 -4.57 -0.41
C PRO A 19 -10.35 -3.85 -0.66
N GLY A 20 -10.51 -2.64 -0.12
CA GLY A 20 -11.75 -1.88 -0.21
C GLY A 20 -12.03 -1.23 -1.57
N THR A 21 -13.23 -0.69 -1.69
CA THR A 21 -13.72 0.01 -2.89
C THR A 21 -13.41 1.51 -2.84
N TRP A 22 -12.83 2.03 -3.91
CA TRP A 22 -12.56 3.46 -4.08
C TRP A 22 -13.83 4.29 -4.26
N SER A 23 -13.93 5.39 -3.52
CA SER A 23 -15.07 6.31 -3.56
C SER A 23 -15.08 7.16 -4.84
N THR A 24 -16.28 7.58 -5.24
CA THR A 24 -16.49 8.53 -6.34
C THR A 24 -17.14 9.81 -5.82
N ALA A 25 -17.13 10.89 -6.62
CA ALA A 25 -17.75 12.15 -6.22
C ALA A 25 -19.28 12.02 -6.08
N PRO A 26 -19.91 12.67 -5.08
CA PRO A 26 -19.27 13.44 -4.01
C PRO A 26 -18.61 12.54 -2.97
N LEU A 27 -17.39 12.92 -2.53
CA LEU A 27 -16.65 12.12 -1.57
C LEU A 27 -17.28 12.22 -0.18
N PRO A 28 -17.60 11.10 0.49
CA PRO A 28 -18.18 11.13 1.82
C PRO A 28 -17.21 11.75 2.84
N LEU A 29 -17.74 12.42 3.85
CA LEU A 29 -16.97 12.78 5.04
C LEU A 29 -16.97 11.60 6.01
N LEU A 30 -15.81 11.37 6.63
CA LEU A 30 -15.70 10.48 7.77
C LEU A 30 -16.25 11.21 9.01
N PRO A 31 -17.28 10.67 9.69
CA PRO A 31 -17.80 11.28 10.90
C PRO A 31 -16.68 11.50 11.93
N HIS A 32 -16.79 12.57 12.72
CA HIS A 32 -15.91 12.89 13.85
C HIS A 32 -14.44 13.25 13.55
N HIS A 33 -13.90 12.90 12.38
CA HIS A 33 -12.50 13.18 12.03
C HIS A 33 -12.31 14.32 11.02
N ASN A 34 -13.40 14.88 10.47
CA ASN A 34 -13.36 15.90 9.39
C ASN A 34 -12.51 15.49 8.17
N CYS A 35 -12.27 14.19 8.01
CA CYS A 35 -11.53 13.61 6.91
C CYS A 35 -12.47 13.24 5.77
N THR A 36 -11.93 13.18 4.55
CA THR A 36 -12.68 12.76 3.36
C THR A 36 -12.37 11.32 3.05
N VAL A 37 -13.40 10.48 2.98
CA VAL A 37 -13.28 9.07 2.63
C VAL A 37 -12.90 8.93 1.16
N ILE A 38 -11.83 8.17 0.90
CA ILE A 38 -11.34 7.88 -0.45
C ILE A 38 -11.52 6.41 -0.83
N ALA A 39 -11.59 5.50 0.14
CA ALA A 39 -11.95 4.10 -0.08
C ALA A 39 -12.55 3.48 1.19
N ARG A 40 -13.34 2.41 1.04
CA ARG A 40 -13.96 1.66 2.14
C ARG A 40 -13.88 0.16 1.95
N ASP A 41 -13.54 -0.54 3.01
CA ASP A 41 -13.70 -1.98 3.15
C ASP A 41 -14.85 -2.22 4.13
N ASP A 42 -16.00 -2.64 3.58
CA ASP A 42 -17.30 -2.58 4.28
C ASP A 42 -17.28 -3.40 5.58
N GLY A 43 -17.36 -2.70 6.72
CA GLY A 43 -17.42 -3.30 8.05
C GLY A 43 -16.05 -3.65 8.66
N ILE A 44 -14.96 -3.17 8.07
CA ILE A 44 -13.60 -3.47 8.52
C ILE A 44 -12.79 -2.17 8.69
N SER A 45 -12.66 -1.39 7.62
CA SER A 45 -11.78 -0.22 7.62
C SER A 45 -12.17 0.84 6.60
N THR A 46 -11.63 2.05 6.77
CA THR A 46 -11.83 3.18 5.86
C THR A 46 -10.52 3.91 5.60
N LEU A 47 -10.18 4.11 4.32
CA LEU A 47 -9.12 5.05 3.93
C LEU A 47 -9.71 6.46 3.79
N ALA A 48 -9.10 7.43 4.48
CA ALA A 48 -9.51 8.81 4.41
C ALA A 48 -8.34 9.79 4.37
N VAL A 49 -8.61 10.97 3.82
CA VAL A 49 -7.64 12.08 3.69
C VAL A 49 -8.06 13.22 4.58
N ASP A 50 -7.15 13.70 5.41
CA ASP A 50 -7.27 15.02 6.02
C ASP A 50 -6.95 16.09 4.96
N ARG A 51 -7.94 16.88 4.56
CA ARG A 51 -7.76 17.91 3.52
C ARG A 51 -6.91 19.10 3.96
N GLN A 52 -6.69 19.27 5.27
CA GLN A 52 -5.89 20.36 5.80
C GLN A 52 -4.40 20.03 5.74
N THR A 53 -4.04 18.80 6.12
CA THR A 53 -2.64 18.34 6.17
C THR A 53 -2.23 17.59 4.90
N GLY A 54 -3.18 16.93 4.23
CA GLY A 54 -2.93 16.02 3.12
C GLY A 54 -2.64 14.58 3.55
N HIS A 55 -2.55 14.31 4.86
CA HIS A 55 -2.27 12.97 5.37
C HIS A 55 -3.35 11.98 4.95
N VAL A 56 -2.90 10.77 4.61
CA VAL A 56 -3.75 9.64 4.29
C VAL A 56 -3.70 8.70 5.48
N HIS A 57 -4.88 8.35 6.00
CA HIS A 57 -5.03 7.52 7.19
C HIS A 57 -5.93 6.32 6.90
N LEU A 58 -5.63 5.21 7.56
CA LEU A 58 -6.47 4.04 7.67
C LEU A 58 -7.17 4.07 9.03
N TYR A 59 -8.51 4.11 9.01
CA TYR A 59 -9.36 4.05 10.18
C TYR A 59 -9.94 2.66 10.29
N MET A 60 -9.83 2.05 11.46
CA MET A 60 -10.46 0.77 11.78
C MET A 60 -11.84 1.00 12.40
N ASP A 61 -12.77 0.07 12.21
CA ASP A 61 -14.14 0.19 12.75
C ASP A 61 -14.22 0.08 14.29
N ASP A 62 -13.13 -0.33 14.96
CA ASP A 62 -13.03 -0.50 16.41
C ASP A 62 -12.64 0.77 17.18
N ASP A 63 -12.64 1.94 16.51
CA ASP A 63 -12.34 3.26 17.08
C ASP A 63 -10.92 3.36 17.67
N THR A 64 -9.98 2.56 17.15
CA THR A 64 -8.54 2.68 17.42
C THR A 64 -7.94 3.91 16.77
N GLU A 65 -6.76 4.31 17.23
CA GLU A 65 -6.03 5.45 16.65
C GLU A 65 -5.77 5.19 15.16
N PRO A 66 -6.06 6.16 14.26
CA PRO A 66 -5.88 5.93 12.83
C PRO A 66 -4.41 5.71 12.49
N HIS A 67 -4.15 4.67 11.70
CA HIS A 67 -2.81 4.38 11.20
C HIS A 67 -2.48 5.32 10.05
N LEU A 68 -1.30 5.95 10.09
CA LEU A 68 -0.80 6.73 8.97
C LEU A 68 -0.47 5.79 7.80
N VAL A 69 -1.07 6.05 6.64
CA VAL A 69 -0.77 5.33 5.41
C VAL A 69 0.26 6.08 4.59
N ASN A 70 0.10 7.40 4.45
CA ASN A 70 1.08 8.26 3.80
C ASN A 70 1.00 9.70 4.34
N SER A 71 2.16 10.37 4.36
CA SER A 71 2.30 11.76 4.78
C SER A 71 1.66 12.76 3.81
N ASP A 72 1.41 12.37 2.56
CA ASP A 72 0.63 13.16 1.62
C ASP A 72 0.15 12.32 0.43
N ILE A 73 -0.73 12.90 -0.40
CA ILE A 73 -1.26 12.24 -1.60
C ILE A 73 -0.18 11.98 -2.66
N PRO A 74 0.73 12.92 -2.99
CA PRO A 74 1.84 12.62 -3.90
C PRO A 74 2.67 11.40 -3.47
N SER A 75 2.92 11.25 -2.17
CA SER A 75 3.63 10.12 -1.58
C SER A 75 2.82 8.82 -1.71
N LEU A 76 1.52 8.85 -1.43
CA LEU A 76 0.60 7.73 -1.70
C LEU A 76 0.70 7.26 -3.16
N ILE A 77 0.67 8.21 -4.11
CA ILE A 77 0.77 7.91 -5.55
C ILE A 77 2.14 7.27 -5.85
N ALA A 78 3.23 7.87 -5.40
CA ALA A 78 4.57 7.36 -5.64
C ALA A 78 4.77 5.96 -5.05
N CYS A 79 4.36 5.72 -3.80
CA CYS A 79 4.41 4.39 -3.18
C CYS A 79 3.55 3.37 -3.94
N SER A 80 2.35 3.75 -4.36
CA SER A 80 1.46 2.84 -5.13
C SER A 80 2.04 2.42 -6.48
N LEU A 81 2.81 3.30 -7.15
CA LEU A 81 3.47 2.98 -8.42
C LEU A 81 4.68 2.05 -8.21
N VAL A 82 5.45 2.26 -7.12
CA VAL A 82 6.54 1.36 -6.74
C VAL A 82 5.99 -0.03 -6.40
N TYR A 83 4.93 -0.09 -5.62
CA TYR A 83 4.26 -1.34 -5.25
C TYR A 83 3.68 -2.07 -6.47
N GLU A 84 2.99 -1.35 -7.36
CA GLU A 84 2.46 -1.93 -8.60
C GLU A 84 3.56 -2.57 -9.46
N ARG A 85 4.70 -1.88 -9.60
CA ARG A 85 5.85 -2.42 -10.32
C ARG A 85 6.42 -3.67 -9.64
N ALA A 86 6.54 -3.64 -8.32
CA ALA A 86 7.06 -4.77 -7.53
C ALA A 86 6.12 -5.99 -7.62
N SER A 87 4.81 -5.77 -7.51
CA SER A 87 3.81 -6.84 -7.68
C SER A 87 3.89 -7.46 -9.07
N ALA A 88 3.99 -6.63 -10.13
CA ALA A 88 4.13 -7.14 -11.50
C ALA A 88 5.45 -7.89 -11.74
N GLU A 89 6.51 -7.56 -11.01
CA GLU A 89 7.78 -8.30 -11.05
C GLU A 89 7.62 -9.70 -10.46
N VAL A 90 6.93 -9.83 -9.31
CA VAL A 90 6.63 -11.13 -8.68
C VAL A 90 5.71 -11.97 -9.57
N ASP A 91 4.62 -11.40 -10.10
CA ASP A 91 3.72 -12.10 -11.03
C ASP A 91 4.49 -12.63 -12.26
N ALA A 92 5.43 -11.84 -12.80
CA ALA A 92 6.25 -12.24 -13.93
C ALA A 92 7.32 -13.30 -13.60
N MET A 93 7.55 -13.60 -12.31
CA MET A 93 8.39 -14.73 -11.88
C MET A 93 7.58 -16.03 -11.89
N GLU A 94 6.31 -16.02 -11.47
CA GLU A 94 5.42 -17.20 -11.52
C GLU A 94 5.24 -17.73 -12.96
N ASP A 95 5.15 -16.81 -13.93
CA ASP A 95 4.95 -17.13 -15.36
C ASP A 95 6.20 -17.70 -16.07
N ARG A 96 7.36 -17.68 -15.42
CA ARG A 96 8.58 -18.27 -16.00
C ARG A 96 8.59 -19.76 -15.71
N ASP A 97 8.43 -20.58 -16.76
CA ASP A 97 8.71 -22.04 -16.77
C ASP A 97 10.16 -22.40 -16.39
N ASP A 98 11.01 -21.41 -16.09
CA ASP A 98 12.40 -21.53 -15.66
C ASP A 98 12.42 -21.62 -14.13
N TYR A 99 11.62 -22.53 -13.57
CA TYR A 99 11.74 -22.90 -12.16
C TYR A 99 13.12 -23.52 -11.98
N PRO A 100 13.87 -23.12 -10.94
CA PRO A 100 15.04 -23.89 -10.55
C PRO A 100 14.61 -25.35 -10.37
N ASP A 101 15.50 -26.30 -10.72
CA ASP A 101 15.29 -27.70 -10.38
C ASP A 101 14.90 -27.78 -8.88
N ASP A 102 14.10 -28.80 -8.49
CA ASP A 102 13.67 -29.17 -7.11
C ASP A 102 14.82 -29.27 -6.06
N ASP A 103 16.03 -28.85 -6.40
CA ASP A 103 17.29 -28.85 -5.65
C ASP A 103 17.70 -27.44 -5.11
N ASP A 104 16.95 -26.35 -5.39
CA ASP A 104 17.16 -25.09 -4.66
C ASP A 104 16.76 -25.27 -3.18
N ASP A 105 17.72 -25.08 -2.27
CA ASP A 105 17.51 -25.30 -0.83
C ASP A 105 16.55 -24.23 -0.30
N ASP A 106 15.61 -24.60 0.58
CA ASP A 106 14.58 -23.69 1.14
C ASP A 106 15.20 -22.39 1.72
N GLU A 107 16.47 -22.44 2.15
CA GLU A 107 17.25 -21.32 2.66
C GLU A 107 17.54 -20.24 1.59
N ASP A 108 17.84 -20.63 0.34
CA ASP A 108 18.15 -19.70 -0.75
C ASP A 108 16.89 -18.94 -1.22
N VAL A 109 15.73 -19.59 -1.19
CA VAL A 109 14.45 -18.94 -1.52
C VAL A 109 14.05 -17.93 -0.44
N MET A 110 14.16 -18.29 0.84
CA MET A 110 13.88 -17.36 1.94
C MET A 110 14.83 -16.15 1.89
N ALA A 111 16.12 -16.35 1.62
CA ALA A 111 17.07 -15.25 1.48
C ALA A 111 16.71 -14.29 0.33
N ARG A 112 16.19 -14.82 -0.79
CA ARG A 112 15.69 -14.01 -1.92
C ARG A 112 14.43 -13.23 -1.55
N ALA A 113 13.48 -13.84 -0.85
CA ALA A 113 12.26 -13.19 -0.35
C ALA A 113 12.59 -12.05 0.61
N ASP A 114 13.51 -12.28 1.55
CA ASP A 114 13.97 -11.26 2.50
C ASP A 114 14.66 -10.11 1.77
N ALA A 115 15.59 -10.40 0.85
CA ALA A 115 16.29 -9.38 0.08
C ALA A 115 15.34 -8.52 -0.78
N PHE A 116 14.31 -9.13 -1.36
CA PHE A 116 13.28 -8.41 -2.11
C PHE A 116 12.47 -7.48 -1.20
N THR A 117 11.98 -8.00 -0.07
CA THR A 117 11.22 -7.22 0.92
C THR A 117 12.05 -6.04 1.43
N GLU A 118 13.32 -6.26 1.78
CA GLU A 118 14.22 -5.20 2.23
C GLU A 118 14.44 -4.11 1.16
N ALA A 119 14.63 -4.51 -0.10
CA ALA A 119 14.81 -3.57 -1.21
C ALA A 119 13.56 -2.72 -1.46
N LEU A 120 12.38 -3.35 -1.51
CA LEU A 120 11.10 -2.66 -1.67
C LEU A 120 10.85 -1.70 -0.50
N MET A 121 11.09 -2.14 0.73
CA MET A 121 10.96 -1.32 1.93
C MET A 121 11.93 -0.13 1.94
N ALA A 122 13.16 -0.31 1.45
CA ALA A 122 14.12 0.79 1.31
C ALA A 122 13.64 1.85 0.31
N GLU A 123 13.05 1.43 -0.82
CA GLU A 123 12.51 2.35 -1.82
C GLU A 123 11.30 3.11 -1.29
N LEU A 124 10.32 2.41 -0.68
CA LEU A 124 9.14 3.03 -0.07
C LEU A 124 9.53 4.03 1.03
N ARG A 125 10.53 3.70 1.86
CA ARG A 125 11.08 4.60 2.88
C ARG A 125 11.72 5.85 2.31
N SER A 126 12.33 5.75 1.13
CA SER A 126 12.94 6.91 0.45
C SER A 126 11.90 7.90 -0.07
N ILE A 127 10.67 7.43 -0.32
CA ILE A 127 9.53 8.24 -0.72
C ILE A 127 8.87 8.85 0.51
N ASP A 128 8.51 8.02 1.49
CA ASP A 128 7.72 8.43 2.65
C ASP A 128 8.11 7.61 3.89
N ALA A 129 9.18 8.03 4.58
CA ALA A 129 9.69 7.29 5.73
C ALA A 129 8.64 7.06 6.85
N PRO A 130 7.77 8.03 7.21
CA PRO A 130 6.68 7.80 8.15
C PRO A 130 5.75 6.64 7.77
N ALA A 131 5.48 6.44 6.48
CA ALA A 131 4.56 5.42 5.97
C ALA A 131 5.02 3.97 6.17
N VAL A 132 6.30 3.76 6.49
CA VAL A 132 6.95 2.45 6.67
C VAL A 132 7.74 2.36 7.98
N THR A 133 7.46 3.26 8.92
CA THR A 133 8.13 3.27 10.24
C THR A 133 7.62 2.14 11.13
N ASP A 134 6.33 1.82 11.00
CA ASP A 134 5.68 0.73 11.73
C ASP A 134 5.73 -0.56 10.90
N PRO A 135 6.21 -1.69 11.44
CA PRO A 135 6.12 -2.99 10.77
C PRO A 135 4.68 -3.40 10.46
N GLU A 136 3.68 -2.92 11.22
CA GLU A 136 2.26 -3.20 11.00
C GLU A 136 1.59 -2.17 10.06
N SER A 137 2.36 -1.25 9.48
CA SER A 137 1.82 -0.32 8.48
C SER A 137 1.47 -1.03 7.18
N LEU A 138 0.50 -0.47 6.45
CA LEU A 138 0.00 -1.01 5.18
C LEU A 138 1.12 -1.41 4.22
N TRP A 139 2.12 -0.54 4.05
CA TRP A 139 3.21 -0.75 3.11
C TRP A 139 4.23 -1.78 3.61
N SER A 140 4.51 -1.81 4.91
CA SER A 140 5.37 -2.83 5.51
C SER A 140 4.79 -4.23 5.31
N THR A 141 3.52 -4.42 5.69
CA THR A 141 2.84 -5.70 5.52
C THR A 141 2.74 -6.09 4.05
N ALA A 142 2.37 -5.16 3.16
CA ALA A 142 2.25 -5.48 1.75
C ALA A 142 3.59 -5.85 1.09
N ALA A 143 4.70 -5.23 1.50
CA ALA A 143 6.02 -5.60 1.01
C ALA A 143 6.44 -7.01 1.46
N GLU A 144 6.15 -7.36 2.72
CA GLU A 144 6.41 -8.68 3.29
C GLU A 144 5.59 -9.77 2.57
N GLU A 145 4.29 -9.55 2.38
CA GLU A 145 3.40 -10.48 1.65
C GLU A 145 3.85 -10.69 0.20
N LEU A 146 4.35 -9.65 -0.49
CA LEU A 146 4.95 -9.83 -1.82
C LEU A 146 6.24 -10.66 -1.78
N GLY A 147 7.06 -10.52 -0.74
CA GLY A 147 8.22 -11.37 -0.53
C GLY A 147 7.84 -12.84 -0.39
N TYR A 148 6.79 -13.14 0.39
CA TYR A 148 6.27 -14.50 0.55
C TYR A 148 5.62 -15.07 -0.73
N ALA A 149 5.17 -14.21 -1.64
CA ALA A 149 4.62 -14.62 -2.93
C ALA A 149 5.70 -14.95 -3.98
N ILE A 150 6.99 -14.75 -3.68
CA ILE A 150 8.06 -15.13 -4.59
C ILE A 150 8.05 -16.67 -4.74
N PRO A 151 7.98 -17.19 -5.98
CA PRO A 151 7.95 -18.63 -6.21
C PRO A 151 9.19 -19.31 -5.62
N VAL A 152 8.95 -20.45 -4.98
CA VAL A 152 9.95 -21.50 -4.66
C VAL A 152 10.26 -22.30 -5.91
#